data_AF-A0A3D5G6G4-F1
#
_entry.id   AF-A0A3D5G6G4-F1
#
_cell.length_a   1.000
_cell.length_b   1.000
_cell.length_c   1.000
_cell.angle_alpha   90.00
_cell.angle_beta   90.00
_cell.angle_gamma   90.00
#
_symmetry.space_group_name_H-M   'P 1'
#
loop_
_entity.id
_entity.type
_entity.pdbx_description
1 polymer ?
#
loop_
_entity_poly.entity_id
_entity_poly.type
_entity_poly.pdbx_seq_one_letter_code
_entity_poly.pdbx_strand_id
1 'polypeptide(L)' 'MPFKKNHKDRYTTNREKPLISSPVCLRMDVELAKELKSISDWQERLRLSLPDLIKNWKAD' A
#
# COMPACT_ATOMS: atom_id res chain seq x y z
N MET A 1 12.34 8.99 26.93
CA MET A 1 10.88 9.00 27.17
C MET A 1 10.31 7.65 26.79
N PRO A 2 9.54 6.96 27.65
CA PRO A 2 8.94 5.67 27.29
C PRO A 2 7.83 5.87 26.24
N PHE A 3 7.78 4.97 25.26
CA PHE A 3 6.74 4.97 24.23
C PHE A 3 5.35 4.79 24.88
N LYS A 4 4.54 5.85 24.88
CA LYS A 4 3.17 5.80 25.43
C LYS A 4 2.24 5.18 24.40
N LYS A 5 1.74 3.97 24.69
CA LYS A 5 0.71 3.34 23.87
C LYS A 5 -0.56 4.24 23.93
N ASN A 6 -0.97 4.79 22.79
CA ASN A 6 -2.14 5.65 22.52
C ASN A 6 -1.97 7.17 22.80
N HIS A 7 -0.78 7.73 22.60
CA HIS A 7 -0.60 9.19 22.67
C HIS A 7 -1.38 9.94 21.57
N LYS A 8 -1.92 11.13 21.88
CA LYS A 8 -2.69 11.97 20.94
C LYS A 8 -1.87 12.39 19.73
N ASP A 9 -0.58 12.68 19.93
CA ASP A 9 0.36 13.06 18.85
C ASP A 9 0.97 11.84 18.16
N ARG A 10 0.30 10.70 18.18
CA ARG A 10 0.77 9.55 17.41
C ARG A 10 0.73 9.90 15.94
N TYR A 11 1.78 9.51 15.22
CA TYR A 11 1.77 9.39 13.77
C TYR A 11 0.74 8.31 13.39
N THR A 12 -0.53 8.68 13.37
CA THR A 12 -1.59 7.91 12.75
C THR A 12 -1.60 8.32 11.29
N THR A 13 -1.39 7.36 10.39
CA THR A 13 -1.75 7.58 8.99
C THR A 13 -3.23 7.99 8.95
N ASN A 14 -3.61 8.94 8.09
CA ASN A 14 -4.99 9.46 7.94
C ASN A 14 -6.01 8.40 7.45
N ARG A 15 -5.73 7.11 7.65
CA ARG A 15 -6.52 5.98 7.18
C ARG A 15 -7.21 5.34 8.36
N GLU A 16 -8.52 5.07 8.21
CA GLU A 16 -9.33 4.38 9.21
C GLU A 16 -8.80 2.98 9.56
N LYS A 17 -8.11 2.32 8.61
CA LYS A 17 -7.52 1.00 8.80
C LYS A 17 -6.00 1.06 8.60
N PRO A 18 -5.21 0.54 9.55
CA PRO A 18 -3.76 0.46 9.40
C PRO A 18 -3.41 -0.49 8.25
N LEU A 19 -2.32 -0.17 7.56
CA LEU A 19 -1.72 -1.11 6.61
C LEU A 19 -1.24 -2.36 7.36
N ILE A 20 -1.24 -3.49 6.66
CA ILE A 20 -0.68 -4.73 7.20
C ILE A 20 0.80 -4.54 7.55
N SER A 21 1.25 -5.18 8.63
CA SER A 21 2.62 -5.07 9.12
C SER A 21 3.64 -5.72 8.17
N SER A 22 3.21 -6.74 7.41
CA SER A 22 4.05 -7.44 6.46
C SER A 22 3.95 -6.81 5.07
N PRO A 23 5.07 -6.42 4.43
CA PRO A 23 5.03 -5.91 3.06
C PRO A 23 4.69 -7.05 2.08
N VAL A 24 3.74 -6.80 1.18
CA VAL A 24 3.53 -7.67 0.01
C VAL A 24 4.59 -7.30 -1.02
N CYS A 25 5.61 -8.14 -1.14
CA CYS A 25 6.65 -7.98 -2.16
C CYS A 25 6.16 -8.57 -3.48
N LEU A 26 5.69 -7.70 -4.40
CA LEU A 26 5.41 -8.10 -5.77
C LEU A 26 6.73 -8.36 -6.50
N ARG A 27 6.95 -9.61 -6.95
CA ARG A 27 8.02 -9.91 -7.90
C ARG A 27 7.53 -9.50 -9.28
N MET A 28 8.26 -8.59 -9.90
CA MET A 28 7.93 -8.00 -11.20
C MET A 28 9.19 -7.87 -12.03
N ASP A 29 9.04 -7.94 -13.35
CA ASP A 29 10.15 -7.75 -14.29
C ASP A 29 10.79 -6.37 -14.13
N VAL A 30 12.07 -6.29 -14.47
CA VAL A 30 12.89 -5.08 -14.25
C VAL A 30 12.33 -3.88 -15.00
N GLU A 31 11.78 -4.09 -16.20
CA GLU A 31 11.20 -3.04 -17.03
C GLU A 31 9.89 -2.52 -16.43
N LEU A 32 8.99 -3.43 -16.06
CA LEU A 32 7.73 -3.10 -15.39
C LEU A 32 7.97 -2.38 -14.06
N ALA A 33 8.98 -2.79 -13.29
CA ALA A 33 9.34 -2.14 -12.05
C ALA A 33 9.87 -0.71 -12.26
N LYS A 34 10.59 -0.45 -13.37
CA LYS A 34 11.06 0.91 -13.72
C LYS A 34 9.89 1.81 -14.09
N GLU A 35 8.96 1.32 -14.90
CA GLU A 35 7.75 2.06 -15.28
C GLU A 35 6.86 2.35 -14.07
N LEU A 36 6.66 1.37 -13.19
CA LEU A 36 5.85 1.57 -12.00
C LEU A 36 6.46 2.62 -11.07
N LYS A 37 7.79 2.59 -10.89
CA LYS A 37 8.51 3.53 -10.02
C LYS A 37 8.64 4.94 -10.61
N SER A 38 8.47 5.11 -11.93
CA SER A 38 8.48 6.44 -12.54
C SER A 38 7.22 7.25 -12.23
N ILE A 39 6.14 6.57 -11.79
CA ILE A 39 4.87 7.19 -11.42
C ILE A 39 4.94 7.69 -9.97
N SER A 40 4.62 8.98 -9.77
CA SER A 40 4.47 9.56 -8.43
C SER A 40 3.35 8.88 -7.64
N ASP A 41 3.61 8.57 -6.38
CA ASP A 41 2.68 7.88 -5.47
C ASP A 41 2.15 6.53 -6.01
N TRP A 42 2.97 5.83 -6.82
CA TRP A 42 2.60 4.54 -7.41
C TRP A 42 2.09 3.51 -6.39
N GLN A 43 2.64 3.51 -5.17
CA GLN A 43 2.20 2.59 -4.12
C GLN A 43 0.76 2.85 -3.68
N GLU A 44 0.34 4.12 -3.60
CA GLU A 44 -1.03 4.46 -3.24
C GLU A 44 -1.98 4.19 -4.39
N ARG A 45 -1.60 4.56 -5.61
CA ARG A 45 -2.36 4.25 -6.83
C ARG A 45 -2.60 2.75 -6.98
N LEU A 46 -1.56 1.94 -6.78
CA LEU A 46 -1.65 0.48 -6.82
C LEU A 46 -2.58 -0.07 -5.73
N ARG A 47 -2.51 0.46 -4.50
CA ARG A 47 -3.42 0.06 -3.43
C ARG A 47 -4.88 0.38 -3.73
N LEU A 48 -5.15 1.46 -4.46
CA LEU A 48 -6.50 1.84 -4.87
C LEU A 48 -7.01 1.02 -6.06
N SER A 49 -6.14 0.63 -6.99
CA SER A 49 -6.53 -0.14 -8.18
C SER A 49 -6.61 -1.66 -7.95
N LEU A 50 -5.82 -2.20 -7.02
CA LEU A 50 -5.80 -3.64 -6.71
C LEU A 50 -7.17 -4.22 -6.34
N PRO A 51 -8.02 -3.59 -5.51
CA PRO A 51 -9.35 -4.10 -5.20
C PRO A 51 -10.20 -4.33 -6.45
N ASP A 52 -10.16 -3.42 -7.42
CA ASP A 52 -10.95 -3.55 -8.65
C ASP A 52 -10.35 -4.60 -9.60
N LEU A 53 -9.03 -4.70 -9.69
CA LEU A 53 -8.37 -5.79 -10.40
C LEU A 53 -8.73 -7.17 -9.83
N ILE A 54 -8.71 -7.31 -8.49
CA ILE A 54 -9.08 -8.54 -7.80
C ILE A 54 -10.56 -8.89 -8.03
N LYS A 55 -11.46 -7.89 -8.06
CA LYS A 55 -12.87 -8.12 -8.41
C LYS A 55 -13.02 -8.66 -9.82
N ASN A 56 -12.31 -8.07 -10.78
CA ASN A 56 -12.36 -8.51 -12.18
C ASN A 56 -11.86 -9.96 -12.31
N TRP A 57 -10.73 -10.33 -11.70
CA TRP A 57 -10.20 -11.70 -11.74
C TRP A 57 -11.06 -12.75 -11.03
N LYS A 58 -11.99 -12.34 -10.15
CA LYS A 58 -12.93 -13.24 -9.48
C LYS A 58 -14.27 -13.36 -10.21
N ALA A 59 -14.51 -12.50 -11.19
CA ALA A 59 -15.72 -12.50 -12.01
C ALA A 59 -15.59 -13.43 -13.23
N ASP A 60 -14.35 -13.72 -13.64
CA ASP A 60 -13.97 -14.84 -14.51
C ASP A 60 -13.87 -16.16 -13.73
#